data_AF-A0A6N8VYC4-F1
#
_entry.id   AF-A0A6N8VYC4-F1
#
_cell.length_a   1.000
_cell.length_b   1.000
_cell.length_c   1.000
_cell.angle_alpha   90.00
_cell.angle_beta   90.00
_cell.angle_gamma   90.00
#
_symmetry.space_group_name_H-M   'P 1'
#
loop_
_entity.id
_entity.type
_entity.pdbx_description
1 polymer ?
#
loop_
_entity_poly.entity_id
_entity_poly.type
_entity_poly.pdbx_seq_one_letter_code
_entity_poly.pdbx_strand_id
1 'polypeptide(L)'
;MSDLDLDAYCQLMQEIKRRTSVVNLILAEPGRLMFKATAVESMCLQVRKILELIAMGSLVANEEALSRARCGLGKLWSGQQILRRVHGVNPDFYPRPIVELPGSGAIKS
;
A
#
# COMPACT_ATOMS: atom_id res chain seq x y z
N MET A 1 -7.44 6.40 17.48
CA MET A 1 -6.66 5.28 16.94
C MET A 1 -6.11 4.52 18.12
N SER A 2 -6.53 3.27 18.32
CA SER A 2 -6.06 2.45 19.45
C SER A 2 -4.62 1.97 19.23
N ASP A 3 -3.90 1.57 20.29
CA ASP A 3 -2.53 1.02 20.16
C ASP A 3 -2.48 -0.23 19.27
N LEU A 4 -3.57 -1.02 19.25
CA LEU A 4 -3.72 -2.19 18.37
C LEU A 4 -3.85 -1.79 16.90
N ASP A 5 -4.57 -0.71 16.60
CA ASP A 5 -4.71 -0.19 15.23
C ASP A 5 -3.40 0.39 14.72
N LEU A 6 -2.62 1.05 15.60
CA LEU A 6 -1.31 1.57 15.26
C LEU A 6 -0.33 0.44 14.92
N ASP A 7 -0.28 -0.63 15.71
CA ASP A 7 0.59 -1.78 15.43
C ASP A 7 0.17 -2.48 14.12
N ALA A 8 -1.13 -2.68 13.91
CA ALA A 8 -1.65 -3.23 12.65
C ALA A 8 -1.25 -2.36 11.44
N TYR A 9 -1.36 -1.03 11.56
CA TYR A 9 -0.91 -0.11 10.52
C TYR A 9 0.59 -0.24 10.25
N CYS A 10 1.42 -0.27 11.31
CA CYS A 10 2.87 -0.44 11.18
C CYS A 10 3.24 -1.75 10.47
N GLN A 11 2.57 -2.85 10.80
CA GLN A 11 2.77 -4.15 10.14
C GLN A 11 2.40 -4.09 8.65
N LEU A 12 1.28 -3.45 8.30
CA LEU A 12 0.89 -3.24 6.90
C LEU A 12 1.94 -2.42 6.14
N MET A 13 2.49 -1.36 6.76
CA MET A 13 3.54 -0.54 6.15
C MET A 13 4.86 -1.31 5.96
N GLN A 14 5.23 -2.16 6.92
CA GLN A 14 6.42 -3.02 6.78
C GLN A 14 6.26 -4.02 5.63
N GLU A 15 5.07 -4.61 5.49
CA GLU A 15 4.78 -5.56 4.41
C GLU A 15 4.84 -4.88 3.03
N ILE A 16 4.34 -3.65 2.91
CA ILE A 16 4.50 -2.84 1.69
C ILE A 16 5.98 -2.68 1.35
N LYS A 17 6.83 -2.29 2.31
CA LYS A 17 8.27 -2.13 2.08
C LYS A 17 8.92 -3.41 1.57
N ARG A 18 8.61 -4.56 2.18
CA ARG A 18 9.12 -5.88 1.73
C ARG A 18 8.72 -6.19 0.30
N ARG A 19 7.45 -5.97 -0.06
CA ARG A 19 6.95 -6.21 -1.43
C ARG A 19 7.58 -5.26 -2.44
N THR A 20 7.78 -3.99 -2.08
CA THR A 20 8.50 -3.03 -2.93
C THR A 20 9.95 -3.48 -3.16
N SER A 21 10.63 -4.02 -2.14
CA SER A 21 11.97 -4.59 -2.31
C SER A 21 12.01 -5.75 -3.31
N VAL A 22 10.98 -6.60 -3.35
CA VAL A 22 10.87 -7.68 -4.36
C VAL A 22 10.71 -7.10 -5.76
N VAL A 23 9.86 -6.09 -5.95
CA VAL A 23 9.70 -5.42 -7.25
C VAL A 23 11.03 -4.79 -7.70
N ASN A 24 11.72 -4.08 -6.80
CA ASN A 24 13.01 -3.48 -7.09
C ASN A 24 14.08 -4.52 -7.44
N LEU A 25 14.08 -5.68 -6.76
CA LEU A 25 15.01 -6.78 -7.05
C LEU A 25 14.80 -7.33 -8.47
N ILE A 26 13.54 -7.55 -8.88
CA ILE A 26 13.21 -8.05 -10.21
C ILE A 26 13.56 -7.01 -11.29
N LEU A 27 13.34 -5.72 -11.00
CA LEU A 27 13.71 -4.62 -11.90
C LEU A 27 15.21 -4.46 -12.08
N ALA A 28 15.99 -4.59 -11.00
CA ALA A 28 17.44 -4.44 -11.03
C ALA A 28 18.14 -5.60 -11.77
N GLU A 29 17.59 -6.82 -11.66
CA GLU A 29 18.15 -8.01 -12.29
C GLU A 29 17.10 -8.80 -13.10
N PRO A 30 16.64 -8.29 -14.26
CA PRO A 30 15.60 -8.97 -15.06
C PRO A 30 16.02 -10.35 -15.57
N GLY A 31 17.34 -10.64 -15.60
CA GLY A 31 17.92 -11.92 -16.01
C GLY A 31 17.97 -12.97 -14.90
N ARG A 32 17.68 -12.64 -13.64
CA ARG A 32 17.70 -13.60 -12.52
C ARG A 32 16.53 -14.59 -12.58
N LEU A 33 15.43 -14.17 -13.21
CA LEU A 33 14.31 -15.04 -13.53
C LEU A 33 14.51 -15.60 -14.94
N MET A 34 14.69 -16.91 -15.03
CA MET A 34 14.90 -17.66 -16.29
C MET A 34 13.76 -17.41 -17.30
N PHE A 35 12.56 -17.05 -16.84
CA PHE A 35 11.40 -16.77 -17.66
C PHE A 35 10.84 -15.36 -17.39
N LYS A 36 10.96 -14.48 -18.40
CA LYS A 36 10.55 -13.07 -18.30
C LYS A 36 9.06 -12.90 -17.99
N ALA A 37 8.19 -13.79 -18.45
CA ALA A 37 6.77 -13.70 -18.15
C ALA A 37 6.51 -13.85 -16.65
N THR A 38 7.18 -14.80 -15.97
CA THR A 38 7.06 -14.97 -14.51
C THR A 38 7.56 -13.75 -13.74
N ALA A 39 8.60 -13.06 -14.24
CA ALA A 39 9.06 -11.81 -13.65
C ALA A 39 7.96 -10.72 -13.71
N VAL A 40 7.35 -10.54 -14.88
CA VAL A 40 6.25 -9.59 -15.09
C VAL A 40 5.03 -9.95 -14.24
N GLU A 41 4.61 -11.21 -14.25
CA GLU A 41 3.50 -11.72 -13.43
C GLU A 41 3.75 -11.47 -11.93
N SER A 42 4.96 -11.76 -11.46
CA SER A 42 5.36 -11.56 -10.07
C SER A 42 5.33 -10.08 -9.70
N MET A 43 5.88 -9.20 -10.54
CA MET A 43 5.84 -7.75 -10.31
C MET A 43 4.41 -7.21 -10.27
N CYS A 44 3.58 -7.57 -11.25
CA CYS A 44 2.18 -7.16 -11.30
C CYS A 44 1.41 -7.62 -10.04
N LEU A 45 1.68 -8.84 -9.57
CA LEU A 45 1.10 -9.38 -8.35
C LEU A 45 1.54 -8.59 -7.11
N GLN A 46 2.82 -8.27 -6.98
CA GLN A 46 3.32 -7.47 -5.86
C GLN A 46 2.72 -6.06 -5.85
N VAL A 47 2.67 -5.39 -7.01
CA VAL A 47 2.06 -4.06 -7.15
C VAL A 47 0.60 -4.08 -6.74
N ARG A 48 -0.18 -5.06 -7.21
CA ARG A 48 -1.58 -5.22 -6.79
C ARG A 48 -1.72 -5.38 -5.28
N LYS A 49 -0.87 -6.19 -4.65
CA LYS A 49 -0.88 -6.41 -3.20
C LYS A 49 -0.48 -5.16 -2.42
N ILE A 50 0.47 -4.37 -2.92
CA ILE A 50 0.83 -3.08 -2.34
C ILE A 50 -0.38 -2.14 -2.32
N LEU A 51 -1.12 -2.03 -3.43
CA LEU A 51 -2.32 -1.18 -3.49
C LEU A 51 -3.40 -1.64 -2.50
N GLU A 52 -3.61 -2.97 -2.37
CA GLU A 52 -4.54 -3.53 -1.38
C GLU A 52 -4.11 -3.20 0.05
N LEU A 53 -2.81 -3.29 0.38
CA LEU A 53 -2.29 -2.97 1.71
C LEU A 53 -2.41 -1.47 2.02
N ILE A 54 -2.17 -0.59 1.05
CA ILE A 54 -2.37 0.86 1.21
C ILE A 54 -3.85 1.15 1.52
N ALA A 55 -4.76 0.52 0.77
CA ALA A 55 -6.20 0.65 1.00
C ALA A 55 -6.59 0.20 2.41
N MET A 56 -6.09 -0.95 2.87
CA MET A 56 -6.34 -1.44 4.23
C MET A 56 -5.71 -0.54 5.30
N GLY A 57 -4.48 -0.06 5.10
CA GLY A 57 -3.81 0.85 6.02
C GLY A 57 -4.58 2.16 6.20
N SER A 58 -5.15 2.70 5.12
CA SER A 58 -6.00 3.91 5.19
C SER A 58 -7.28 3.70 5.99
N LEU A 59 -7.82 2.47 6.00
CA LEU A 59 -8.99 2.11 6.80
C LEU A 59 -8.60 1.97 8.27
N VAL A 60 -7.51 1.24 8.59
CA VAL A 60 -7.04 1.07 9.97
C VAL A 60 -6.71 2.42 10.62
N ALA A 61 -6.15 3.36 9.87
CA ALA A 61 -5.86 4.71 10.35
C ALA A 61 -7.12 5.58 10.59
N ASN A 62 -8.29 5.17 10.07
CA ASN A 62 -9.54 5.93 10.16
C ASN A 62 -10.64 5.07 10.83
N GLU A 63 -10.86 5.25 12.13
CA GLU A 63 -11.79 4.45 12.94
C GLU A 63 -13.24 4.45 12.41
N GLU A 64 -13.72 5.58 11.87
CA GLU A 64 -15.07 5.68 11.30
C GLU A 64 -15.20 4.94 9.96
N ALA A 65 -14.17 5.04 9.11
CA ALA A 65 -14.10 4.31 7.86
C ALA A 65 -13.94 2.81 8.11
N LEU A 66 -13.10 2.43 9.08
CA LEU A 66 -12.92 1.05 9.52
C LEU A 66 -14.25 0.48 10.01
N SER A 67 -14.95 1.16 10.91
CA SER A 67 -16.22 0.66 11.48
C SER A 67 -17.27 0.40 10.40
N ARG A 68 -17.35 1.26 9.37
CA ARG A 68 -18.28 1.08 8.23
C ARG A 68 -17.85 0.00 7.24
N ALA A 69 -16.54 -0.17 7.05
CA ALA A 69 -15.99 -1.15 6.12
C ALA A 69 -15.86 -2.57 6.72
N ARG A 70 -15.62 -2.68 8.04
CA ARG A 70 -15.30 -3.93 8.76
C ARG A 70 -16.33 -5.04 8.55
N CYS A 71 -17.61 -4.69 8.40
CA CYS A 71 -18.65 -5.64 8.06
C CYS A 71 -18.52 -6.07 6.58
N GLY A 72 -17.92 -7.25 6.36
CA GLY A 72 -17.80 -7.88 5.04
C GLY A 72 -16.39 -7.94 4.45
N LEU A 73 -15.42 -7.17 4.96
CA LEU A 73 -14.02 -7.21 4.49
C LEU A 73 -13.40 -8.61 4.56
N GLY A 74 -13.67 -9.37 5.63
CA GLY A 74 -13.16 -10.73 5.80
C GLY A 74 -13.65 -11.75 4.76
N LYS A 75 -14.68 -11.41 3.96
CA LYS A 75 -15.22 -12.25 2.88
C LYS A 75 -14.71 -11.86 1.49
N LEU A 76 -13.95 -10.76 1.38
CA LEU A 76 -13.44 -10.28 0.10
C LEU A 76 -12.11 -10.98 -0.21
N TRP A 77 -12.14 -11.84 -1.21
CA TRP A 77 -10.96 -12.58 -1.69
C TRP A 77 -10.28 -11.90 -2.90
N SER A 78 -10.98 -10.94 -3.52
CA SER A 78 -10.53 -10.20 -4.70
C SER A 78 -10.05 -8.80 -4.32
N GLY A 79 -8.83 -8.45 -4.76
CA GLY A 79 -8.26 -7.12 -4.61
C GLY A 79 -9.14 -6.02 -5.18
N GLN A 80 -9.80 -6.29 -6.31
CA GLN A 80 -10.71 -5.33 -6.92
C GLN A 80 -11.94 -5.07 -6.04
N GLN A 81 -12.45 -6.10 -5.34
CA GLN A 81 -13.57 -5.94 -4.43
C GLN A 81 -13.17 -5.14 -3.19
N ILE A 82 -11.96 -5.37 -2.66
CA ILE A 82 -11.39 -4.59 -1.56
C ILE A 82 -11.27 -3.12 -1.97
N LEU A 83 -10.65 -2.84 -3.12
CA LEU A 83 -10.47 -1.47 -3.62
C LEU A 83 -11.81 -0.74 -3.84
N ARG A 84 -12.81 -1.41 -4.45
CA ARG A 84 -14.15 -0.82 -4.63
C ARG A 84 -14.82 -0.49 -3.30
N ARG A 85 -14.70 -1.40 -2.32
CA ARG A 85 -15.30 -1.19 -0.99
C ARG A 85 -14.63 -0.06 -0.24
N VAL A 86 -13.29 -0.02 -0.26
CA VAL A 86 -12.51 1.06 0.37
C VAL A 86 -12.85 2.40 -0.28
N HIS A 87 -12.87 2.48 -1.62
CA HIS A 87 -13.20 3.71 -2.33
C HIS A 87 -14.60 4.25 -1.99
N GLY A 88 -15.58 3.36 -1.81
CA GLY A 88 -16.93 3.77 -1.39
C GLY A 88 -17.02 4.33 0.04
N VAL A 89 -16.04 4.03 0.90
CA VAL A 89 -16.01 4.49 2.31
C VAL A 89 -15.01 5.63 2.52
N ASN A 90 -13.88 5.58 1.83
CA ASN A 90 -12.82 6.58 1.83
C ASN A 90 -12.36 6.82 0.38
N PRO A 91 -12.95 7.79 -0.34
CA PRO A 91 -12.61 8.06 -1.73
C PRO A 91 -11.15 8.50 -1.93
N ASP A 92 -10.61 9.23 -0.95
CA ASP A 92 -9.27 9.84 -0.96
C ASP A 92 -8.21 8.96 -0.27
N PHE A 93 -8.36 7.64 -0.36
CA PHE A 93 -7.51 6.72 0.41
C PHE A 93 -6.06 6.60 -0.10
N TYR A 94 -5.79 6.95 -1.36
CA TYR A 94 -4.44 6.89 -1.90
C TYR A 94 -3.58 8.05 -1.38
N PRO A 95 -2.31 7.78 -0.97
CA PRO A 95 -1.38 8.84 -0.65
C PRO A 95 -1.24 9.81 -1.83
N ARG A 96 -1.39 11.11 -1.55
CA ARG A 96 -1.12 12.15 -2.54
C ARG A 96 0.38 12.45 -2.54
N PRO A 97 1.02 12.58 -3.71
CA PRO A 97 2.41 13.01 -3.78
C PRO A 97 2.56 14.35 -3.05
N ILE A 98 3.48 14.40 -2.08
CA ILE A 98 3.85 15.64 -1.41
C ILE A 98 5.08 16.16 -2.16
N VAL A 99 4.97 17.36 -2.74
CA VAL A 99 6.12 18.07 -3.29
C VAL A 99 6.77 18.81 -2.13
N GLU A 100 7.89 18.30 -1.66
CA GLU A 100 8.72 19.00 -0.67
C GLU A 100 9.39 20.19 -1.37
N LEU A 101 8.94 21.40 -1.06
CA LEU A 101 9.65 22.61 -1.48
C LEU A 101 10.91 22.75 -0.61
N PRO A 102 12.09 22.98 -1.20
CA PRO A 102 13.28 23.28 -0.41
C PRO A 102 12.97 24.47 0.49
N GLY A 103 13.14 24.28 1.80
CA GLY A 103 12.92 25.33 2.77
C GLY A 103 13.80 26.54 2.43
N SER A 104 13.19 27.72 2.34
CA SER A 104 13.89 29.00 2.17
C SER A 104 14.65 29.33 3.46
N GLY A 105 15.69 28.56 3.73
CA GLY A 105 16.64 28.75 4.80
C GLY A 105 18.00 28.89 4.14
N ALA A 106 18.32 30.10 3.67
CA ALA A 106 19.67 30.46 3.30
C ALA A 106 20.54 30.38 4.57
N ILE A 107 21.14 29.22 4.83
CA ILE A 107 22.27 29.13 5.74
C ILE A 107 23.42 29.77 4.99
N LYS A 108 23.61 31.08 5.22
CA LYS A 108 24.82 31.78 4.80
C LYS A 108 25.98 31.15 5.56
N SER A 109 26.83 30.45 4.80
CA SER A 109 28.20 30.11 5.21
C SER A 109 29.05 31.37 5.37
#